data_AF-A0A7S0ZKH5-F1
#
_entry.id   AF-A0A7S0ZKH5-F1
#
_cell.length_a   1.000
_cell.length_b   1.000
_cell.length_c   1.000
_cell.angle_alpha   90.00
_cell.angle_beta   90.00
_cell.angle_gamma   90.00
#
_symmetry.space_group_name_H-M   'P 1'
#
loop_
_entity.id
_entity.type
_entity.pdbx_description
1 polymer ?
#
loop_
_entity_poly.entity_id
_entity_poly.type
_entity_poly.pdbx_seq_one_letter_code
_entity_poly.pdbx_strand_id
1 'polypeptide(L)'
;MNKMNEMCSLDEFPDEIISEILYFCVGNGFRNYVELSGTCVRFRRMLKEENSLQQRLILDRSVELSPDLILFLRQFHPHFTTHITTLQLSHCTLLHPWSFNELFPNVNSLFIHDADGPLRIFSSHSSVLNSVQILSIQHSIHLGPSTLPKLVEDSCPNLIQLSLSRLEYPTYSRIPIAFLELEKLY
;
A
#
# COMPACT_ATOMS: atom_id res chain seq x y z
N MET A 1 10.62 22.67 46.28
CA MET A 1 9.75 21.53 45.93
C MET A 1 9.55 21.55 44.43
N ASN A 2 10.32 20.74 43.69
CA ASN A 2 10.11 20.57 42.26
C ASN A 2 8.93 19.63 42.06
N LYS A 3 7.82 20.13 41.51
CA LYS A 3 6.80 19.29 40.89
C LYS A 3 7.48 18.69 39.65
N MET A 4 8.12 17.53 39.82
CA MET A 4 8.51 16.70 38.68
C MET A 4 7.22 16.39 37.91
N ASN A 5 7.26 16.63 36.60
CA ASN A 5 6.23 16.24 35.65
C ASN A 5 5.73 14.83 35.98
N GLU A 6 4.48 14.71 36.43
CA GLU A 6 3.78 13.43 36.42
C GLU A 6 3.64 13.04 34.95
N MET A 7 4.58 12.24 34.46
CA MET A 7 4.43 11.55 33.19
C MET A 7 3.31 10.54 33.38
N CYS A 8 2.13 10.86 32.86
CA CYS A 8 1.00 9.93 32.83
C CYS A 8 1.41 8.69 32.04
N SER A 9 1.18 7.50 32.62
CA SER A 9 1.53 6.24 31.98
C SER A 9 0.50 5.90 30.89
N LEU A 10 0.96 5.38 29.75
CA LEU A 10 0.07 4.86 28.71
C LEU A 10 -0.82 3.71 29.21
N ASP A 11 -0.41 3.03 30.28
CA ASP A 11 -1.19 1.95 30.90
C ASP A 11 -2.47 2.45 31.58
N GLU A 12 -2.53 3.72 31.94
CA GLU A 12 -3.67 4.32 32.65
C GLU A 12 -4.78 4.78 31.68
N PHE A 13 -4.48 4.91 30.39
CA PHE A 13 -5.46 5.33 29.40
C PHE A 13 -6.42 4.19 29.04
N PRO A 14 -7.71 4.48 28.78
CA PRO A 14 -8.66 3.52 28.21
C PRO A 14 -8.24 3.00 26.83
N ASP A 15 -8.72 1.81 26.46
CA ASP A 15 -8.42 1.20 25.16
C ASP A 15 -8.89 2.08 23.99
N GLU A 16 -9.97 2.84 24.14
CA GLU A 16 -10.46 3.75 23.11
C GLU A 16 -9.43 4.84 22.76
N ILE A 17 -8.79 5.41 23.78
CA ILE A 17 -7.76 6.46 23.59
C ILE A 17 -6.48 5.84 23.02
N ILE A 18 -6.09 4.66 23.49
CA ILE A 18 -4.94 3.94 22.95
C ILE A 18 -5.19 3.56 21.48
N SER A 19 -6.40 3.17 21.12
CA SER A 19 -6.78 2.84 19.75
C SER A 19 -6.62 4.06 18.84
N GLU A 20 -7.07 5.24 19.26
CA GLU A 20 -6.87 6.49 18.49
C GLU A 20 -5.38 6.83 18.30
N ILE A 21 -4.56 6.66 19.35
CA ILE A 21 -3.11 6.86 19.26
C ILE A 21 -2.48 5.86 18.28
N LEU A 22 -2.81 4.56 18.43
CA LEU A 22 -2.30 3.51 17.56
C LEU A 22 -2.73 3.74 16.10
N TYR A 23 -3.97 4.17 15.87
CA TYR A 23 -4.47 4.50 14.54
C TYR A 23 -3.61 5.58 13.88
N PHE A 24 -3.28 6.65 14.60
CA PHE A 24 -2.41 7.70 14.11
C PHE A 24 -0.99 7.18 13.85
N CYS A 25 -0.42 6.42 14.79
CA CYS A 25 0.97 5.94 14.68
C CYS A 25 1.16 4.90 13.56
N VAL A 26 0.25 3.92 13.45
CA VAL A 26 0.25 2.91 12.38
C VAL A 26 -0.05 3.53 11.02
N GLY A 27 -0.92 4.53 10.99
CA GLY A 27 -1.23 5.31 9.80
C GLY A 27 -0.04 6.04 9.19
N ASN A 28 1.13 6.03 9.84
CA ASN A 28 2.38 6.58 9.32
C ASN A 28 3.29 5.54 8.63
N GLY A 29 2.99 4.24 8.69
CA GLY A 29 3.82 3.23 8.03
C GLY A 29 3.76 1.82 8.63
N PHE A 30 4.07 0.83 7.79
CA PHE A 30 4.21 -0.57 8.19
C PHE A 30 5.30 -0.79 9.24
N ARG A 31 6.41 -0.04 9.18
CA ARG A 31 7.46 -0.12 10.21
C ARG A 31 6.93 0.19 11.60
N ASN A 32 6.14 1.25 11.74
CA ASN A 32 5.52 1.63 13.00
C ASN A 32 4.56 0.54 13.50
N TYR A 33 3.81 -0.08 12.59
CA TYR A 33 2.97 -1.23 12.95
C TYR A 33 3.78 -2.36 13.59
N VAL A 34 4.89 -2.76 12.96
CA VAL A 34 5.76 -3.82 13.47
C VAL A 34 6.38 -3.43 14.81
N GLU A 35 6.93 -2.23 14.92
CA GLU A 35 7.53 -1.73 16.16
C GLU A 35 6.53 -1.69 17.31
N LEU A 36 5.35 -1.12 17.11
CA LEU A 36 4.30 -1.02 18.14
C LEU A 36 3.76 -2.40 18.56
N SER A 37 3.66 -3.35 17.63
CA SER A 37 3.30 -4.74 17.94
C SER A 37 4.33 -5.46 18.82
N GLY A 38 5.57 -4.97 18.81
CA GLY A 38 6.68 -5.44 19.63
C GLY A 38 6.74 -4.79 21.01
N THR A 39 6.19 -3.59 21.19
CA THR A 39 6.35 -2.78 22.40
C THR A 39 5.73 -3.42 23.65
N CYS A 40 4.46 -3.82 23.60
CA CYS A 40 3.78 -4.44 24.74
C CYS A 40 2.64 -5.37 24.29
N VAL A 41 2.20 -6.24 25.20
CA VAL A 41 1.13 -7.21 24.92
C VAL A 41 -0.19 -6.52 24.58
N ARG A 42 -0.48 -5.40 25.24
CA ARG A 42 -1.70 -4.61 25.01
C ARG A 42 -1.78 -4.10 23.57
N PHE A 43 -0.71 -3.47 23.08
CA PHE A 43 -0.67 -2.94 21.70
C PHE A 43 -0.74 -4.06 20.68
N ARG A 44 0.01 -5.16 20.90
CA ARG A 44 -0.06 -6.34 20.02
C ARG A 44 -1.48 -6.88 19.92
N ARG A 45 -2.20 -6.97 21.04
CA ARG A 45 -3.59 -7.44 21.06
C ARG A 45 -4.50 -6.50 20.29
N MET A 46 -4.45 -5.21 20.57
CA MET A 46 -5.30 -4.20 19.91
C MET A 46 -5.05 -4.16 18.39
N LEU A 47 -3.78 -4.14 17.96
CA LEU A 47 -3.40 -4.19 16.55
C LEU A 47 -3.86 -5.46 15.83
N LYS A 48 -4.11 -6.55 16.58
CA LYS A 48 -4.59 -7.84 16.05
C LYS A 48 -6.11 -7.91 15.95
N GLU A 49 -6.80 -7.40 16.95
CA GLU A 49 -8.23 -7.61 17.16
C GLU A 49 -9.07 -6.47 16.58
N GLU A 50 -8.51 -5.25 16.48
CA GLU A 50 -9.24 -4.09 15.99
C GLU A 50 -9.05 -3.91 14.48
N ASN A 51 -10.09 -4.26 13.73
CA ASN A 51 -10.09 -4.13 12.27
C ASN A 51 -9.87 -2.68 11.80
N SER A 52 -10.31 -1.68 12.57
CA SER A 52 -10.09 -0.25 12.28
C SER A 52 -8.61 0.10 12.16
N LEU A 53 -7.74 -0.55 12.94
CA LEU A 53 -6.29 -0.35 12.94
C LEU A 53 -5.59 -1.06 11.75
N GLN A 54 -6.31 -1.92 11.02
CA GLN A 54 -5.79 -2.72 9.92
C GLN A 54 -6.27 -2.25 8.54
N GLN A 55 -7.03 -1.14 8.50
CA GLN A 55 -7.60 -0.62 7.25
C GLN A 55 -6.58 -0.01 6.30
N ARG A 56 -5.43 0.40 6.82
CA ARG A 56 -4.40 1.13 6.06
C ARG A 56 -3.08 0.37 6.11
N LEU A 57 -2.52 0.08 4.94
CA LEU A 57 -1.16 -0.42 4.82
C LEU A 57 -0.34 0.59 4.00
N ILE A 58 0.69 1.14 4.63
CA ILE A 58 1.61 2.06 3.99
C ILE A 58 2.99 1.42 3.96
N LEU A 59 3.45 1.09 2.77
CA LEU A 59 4.79 0.59 2.52
C LEU A 59 5.65 1.76 2.03
N ASP A 60 6.53 2.22 2.91
CA ASP A 60 7.49 3.26 2.59
C ASP A 60 8.61 2.72 1.68
N ARG A 61 9.53 3.60 1.27
CA ARG A 61 10.63 3.28 0.36
C ARG A 61 11.56 2.17 0.88
N SER A 62 11.56 1.90 2.19
CA SER A 62 12.40 0.89 2.83
C SER A 62 11.75 -0.50 2.87
N VAL A 63 10.47 -0.61 2.45
CA VAL A 63 9.72 -1.87 2.52
C VAL A 63 9.14 -2.20 1.14
N GLU A 64 9.72 -3.20 0.51
CA GLU A 64 9.21 -3.75 -0.74
C GLU A 64 8.05 -4.72 -0.46
N LEU A 65 6.99 -4.64 -1.27
CA LEU A 65 5.91 -5.61 -1.25
C LEU A 65 6.34 -6.92 -1.91
N SER A 66 6.93 -7.82 -1.12
CA SER A 66 7.40 -9.13 -1.57
C SER A 66 6.47 -10.28 -1.12
N PRO A 67 6.55 -11.46 -1.77
CA PRO A 67 5.87 -12.66 -1.28
C PRO A 67 6.20 -12.99 0.18
N ASP A 68 7.45 -12.76 0.60
CA ASP A 68 7.90 -12.98 1.99
C ASP A 68 7.21 -12.03 2.97
N LEU A 69 7.04 -10.76 2.59
CA LEU A 69 6.29 -9.79 3.39
C LEU A 69 4.83 -10.22 3.52
N ILE A 70 4.21 -10.70 2.44
CA ILE A 70 2.84 -11.22 2.47
C ILE A 70 2.72 -12.43 3.39
N LEU A 71 3.66 -13.38 3.29
CA LEU A 71 3.68 -14.56 4.16
C LEU A 71 3.86 -14.15 5.62
N PHE A 72 4.75 -13.21 5.90
CA PHE A 72 4.93 -12.62 7.23
C PHE A 72 3.61 -12.01 7.73
N LEU A 73 2.96 -11.15 6.94
CA LEU A 73 1.67 -10.53 7.29
C LEU A 73 0.61 -11.58 7.63
N ARG A 74 0.51 -12.65 6.81
CA ARG A 74 -0.45 -13.74 7.02
C ARG A 74 -0.13 -14.61 8.25
N GLN A 75 1.14 -14.81 8.58
CA GLN A 75 1.54 -15.56 9.77
C GLN A 75 1.17 -14.81 11.06
N PHE A 76 1.38 -13.49 11.08
CA PHE A 76 0.99 -12.67 12.22
C PHE A 76 -0.53 -12.49 12.29
N HIS A 77 -1.17 -12.33 11.13
CA HIS A 77 -2.57 -12.02 10.98
C HIS A 77 -3.17 -12.65 9.70
N PRO A 78 -3.82 -13.82 9.81
CA PRO A 78 -4.33 -14.57 8.65
C PRO A 78 -5.29 -13.79 7.73
N HIS A 79 -5.95 -12.77 8.27
CA HIS A 79 -6.94 -11.95 7.56
C HIS A 79 -6.53 -10.48 7.40
N PHE A 80 -5.29 -10.10 7.74
CA PHE A 80 -4.86 -8.70 7.68
C PHE A 80 -5.09 -8.08 6.32
N THR A 81 -4.69 -8.80 5.26
CA THR A 81 -4.79 -8.26 3.90
C THR A 81 -6.23 -8.11 3.42
N THR A 82 -7.19 -8.81 4.03
CA THR A 82 -8.63 -8.64 3.75
C THR A 82 -9.25 -7.45 4.48
N HIS A 83 -8.64 -6.92 5.54
CA HIS A 83 -9.14 -5.72 6.22
C HIS A 83 -8.64 -4.42 5.60
N ILE A 84 -7.59 -4.49 4.77
CA ILE A 84 -7.00 -3.32 4.13
C ILE A 84 -7.98 -2.77 3.09
N THR A 85 -8.33 -1.50 3.25
CA THR A 85 -9.13 -0.72 2.30
C THR A 85 -8.29 0.34 1.59
N THR A 86 -7.21 0.78 2.24
CA THR A 86 -6.26 1.76 1.71
C THR A 86 -4.86 1.17 1.66
N LEU A 87 -4.28 1.12 0.46
CA LEU A 87 -2.93 0.62 0.23
C LEU A 87 -2.07 1.72 -0.38
N GLN A 88 -0.96 2.04 0.28
CA GLN A 88 0.06 2.94 -0.24
C GLN A 88 1.35 2.19 -0.46
N LEU A 89 1.91 2.38 -1.64
CA LEU A 89 3.06 1.66 -2.16
C LEU A 89 4.09 2.65 -2.66
N SER A 90 5.32 2.51 -2.20
CA SER A 90 6.47 3.30 -2.66
C SER A 90 7.50 2.38 -3.31
N HIS A 91 8.17 2.80 -4.39
CA HIS A 91 9.21 2.00 -5.08
C HIS A 91 8.78 0.58 -5.45
N CYS A 92 7.54 0.40 -5.90
CA CYS A 92 7.07 -0.90 -6.33
C CYS A 92 7.59 -1.23 -7.73
N THR A 93 8.49 -2.20 -7.81
CA THR A 93 9.10 -2.64 -9.06
C THR A 93 8.23 -3.65 -9.81
N LEU A 94 7.51 -4.54 -9.13
CA LEU A 94 6.74 -5.60 -9.80
C LEU A 94 5.58 -6.13 -8.94
N LEU A 95 4.39 -5.54 -9.05
CA LEU A 95 3.17 -6.20 -8.57
C LEU A 95 2.47 -6.86 -9.74
N HIS A 96 2.37 -8.19 -9.69
CA HIS A 96 1.56 -8.90 -10.66
C HIS A 96 0.09 -8.77 -10.26
N PRO A 97 -0.78 -8.31 -11.15
CA PRO A 97 -2.16 -7.97 -10.78
C PRO A 97 -3.06 -9.14 -10.37
N TRP A 98 -2.88 -10.37 -10.87
CA TRP A 98 -3.61 -11.54 -10.36
C TRP A 98 -3.33 -11.77 -8.87
N SER A 99 -2.10 -11.51 -8.44
CA SER A 99 -1.76 -11.52 -7.03
C SER A 99 -2.39 -10.34 -6.28
N PHE A 100 -2.60 -9.19 -6.91
CA PHE A 100 -3.12 -8.01 -6.20
C PHE A 100 -4.52 -8.24 -5.63
N ASN A 101 -5.49 -8.68 -6.46
CA ASN A 101 -6.87 -8.86 -5.99
C ASN A 101 -7.00 -10.03 -4.99
N GLU A 102 -6.21 -11.08 -5.17
CA GLU A 102 -6.18 -12.20 -4.22
C GLU A 102 -5.58 -11.80 -2.87
N LEU A 103 -4.59 -10.90 -2.90
CA LEU A 103 -3.95 -10.42 -1.69
C LEU A 103 -4.81 -9.35 -1.00
N PHE A 104 -5.33 -8.38 -1.75
CA PHE A 104 -5.97 -7.18 -1.24
C PHE A 104 -7.38 -6.98 -1.83
N PRO A 105 -8.31 -7.92 -1.59
CA PRO A 105 -9.61 -7.93 -2.28
C PRO A 105 -10.47 -6.69 -2.01
N ASN A 106 -10.29 -6.05 -0.84
CA ASN A 106 -11.12 -4.96 -0.37
C ASN A 106 -10.47 -3.57 -0.53
N VAL A 107 -9.32 -3.48 -1.20
CA VAL A 107 -8.66 -2.18 -1.42
C VAL A 107 -9.49 -1.34 -2.38
N ASN A 108 -10.00 -0.22 -1.87
CA ASN A 108 -10.72 0.78 -2.63
C ASN A 108 -9.87 2.02 -2.95
N SER A 109 -8.81 2.25 -2.17
CA SER A 109 -7.93 3.40 -2.32
C SER A 109 -6.49 2.93 -2.50
N LEU A 110 -5.96 3.11 -3.71
CA LEU A 110 -4.62 2.69 -4.10
C LEU A 110 -3.75 3.91 -4.40
N PHE A 111 -2.65 4.05 -3.66
CA PHE A 111 -1.68 5.12 -3.80
C PHE A 111 -0.33 4.53 -4.20
N ILE A 112 0.22 4.98 -5.32
CA ILE A 112 1.49 4.50 -5.87
C ILE A 112 2.42 5.68 -6.01
N HIS A 113 3.57 5.60 -5.36
CA HIS A 113 4.59 6.65 -5.32
C HIS A 113 5.93 6.09 -5.80
N ASP A 114 6.70 6.92 -6.49
CA ASP A 114 8.10 6.64 -6.83
C ASP A 114 8.29 5.27 -7.51
N ALA A 115 7.39 4.87 -8.41
CA ALA A 115 7.55 3.60 -9.10
C ALA A 115 8.70 3.69 -10.10
N ASP A 116 9.76 2.91 -9.86
CA ASP A 116 10.99 2.88 -10.66
C ASP A 116 10.91 1.92 -11.87
N GLY A 117 9.70 1.56 -12.31
CA GLY A 117 9.47 0.54 -13.33
C GLY A 117 8.05 0.51 -13.90
N PRO A 118 7.78 -0.38 -14.87
CA PRO A 118 6.46 -0.50 -15.47
C PRO A 118 5.42 -0.93 -14.43
N LEU A 119 4.31 -0.21 -14.33
CA LEU A 119 3.17 -0.56 -13.48
C LEU A 119 2.41 -1.75 -14.06
N ARG A 120 2.94 -2.95 -13.83
CA ARG A 120 2.38 -4.21 -14.33
C ARG A 120 0.99 -4.53 -13.75
N ILE A 121 0.58 -3.84 -12.69
CA ILE A 121 -0.76 -3.92 -12.11
C ILE A 121 -1.88 -3.56 -13.10
N PHE A 122 -1.56 -2.86 -14.19
CA PHE A 122 -2.53 -2.45 -15.21
C PHE A 122 -2.36 -3.22 -16.54
N SER A 123 -1.64 -4.34 -16.58
CA SER A 123 -1.39 -5.03 -17.86
C SER A 123 -2.68 -5.63 -18.46
N SER A 124 -2.77 -5.71 -19.79
CA SER A 124 -3.94 -6.20 -20.54
C SER A 124 -4.35 -7.65 -20.21
N HIS A 125 -3.42 -8.47 -19.73
CA HIS A 125 -3.66 -9.85 -19.31
C HIS A 125 -4.04 -9.98 -17.83
N SER A 126 -4.38 -8.87 -17.18
CA SER A 126 -4.52 -8.82 -15.75
C SER A 126 -5.96 -8.85 -15.23
N SER A 127 -6.10 -9.33 -13.99
CA SER A 127 -7.36 -9.28 -13.27
C SER A 127 -7.78 -7.83 -13.01
N VAL A 128 -9.02 -7.52 -13.39
CA VAL A 128 -9.67 -6.24 -13.17
C VAL A 128 -9.69 -5.86 -11.68
N LEU A 129 -9.14 -4.71 -11.32
CA LEU A 129 -9.10 -4.12 -9.97
C LEU A 129 -10.48 -3.59 -9.57
N ASN A 130 -11.45 -4.49 -9.46
CA ASN A 130 -12.87 -4.18 -9.31
C ASN A 130 -13.22 -3.37 -8.06
N SER A 131 -12.45 -3.49 -6.98
CA SER A 131 -12.71 -2.76 -5.74
C SER A 131 -12.14 -1.35 -5.73
N VAL A 132 -11.17 -1.03 -6.60
CA VAL A 132 -10.46 0.25 -6.61
C VAL A 132 -11.35 1.37 -7.15
N GLN A 133 -11.60 2.37 -6.30
CA GLN A 133 -12.38 3.57 -6.59
C GLN A 133 -11.52 4.83 -6.62
N ILE A 134 -10.44 4.86 -5.83
CA ILE A 134 -9.49 5.97 -5.76
C ILE A 134 -8.13 5.44 -6.19
N LEU A 135 -7.54 6.04 -7.22
CA LEU A 135 -6.21 5.73 -7.72
C LEU A 135 -5.39 7.02 -7.76
N SER A 136 -4.24 7.00 -7.09
CA SER A 136 -3.25 8.07 -7.17
C SER A 136 -1.90 7.49 -7.59
N ILE A 137 -1.32 8.04 -8.66
CA ILE A 137 0.02 7.67 -9.12
C ILE A 137 0.88 8.93 -9.17
N GLN A 138 1.98 8.91 -8.42
CA GLN A 138 2.87 10.05 -8.26
C GLN A 138 4.33 9.65 -8.47
N HIS A 139 5.13 10.58 -8.99
CA HIS A 139 6.59 10.46 -9.08
C HIS A 139 7.07 9.18 -9.77
N SER A 140 6.26 8.64 -10.68
CA SER A 140 6.51 7.34 -11.30
C SER A 140 7.17 7.51 -12.66
N ILE A 141 8.19 6.70 -12.91
CA ILE A 141 8.99 6.68 -14.13
C ILE A 141 8.45 5.51 -14.99
N HIS A 142 8.34 5.67 -16.31
CA HIS A 142 7.86 4.66 -17.29
C HIS A 142 6.36 4.59 -17.60
N LEU A 143 5.55 5.53 -17.13
CA LEU A 143 4.16 5.63 -17.59
C LEU A 143 4.07 6.43 -18.89
N GLY A 144 4.10 5.74 -20.03
CA GLY A 144 3.71 6.29 -21.35
C GLY A 144 2.37 7.05 -21.26
N PRO A 145 2.27 8.33 -21.65
CA PRO A 145 1.03 9.10 -21.47
C PRO A 145 -0.06 8.61 -22.41
N SER A 146 0.34 7.96 -23.50
CA SER A 146 -0.53 7.47 -24.56
C SER A 146 -1.23 6.16 -24.23
N THR A 147 -0.74 5.37 -23.27
CA THR A 147 -1.32 4.05 -22.92
C THR A 147 -1.89 4.01 -21.51
N LEU A 148 -1.42 4.85 -20.58
CA LEU A 148 -1.88 4.82 -19.19
C LEU A 148 -3.40 5.04 -19.02
N PRO A 149 -4.05 6.03 -19.68
CA PRO A 149 -5.48 6.27 -19.47
C PRO A 149 -6.31 5.03 -19.82
N LYS A 150 -6.03 4.41 -20.98
CA LYS A 150 -6.73 3.22 -21.43
C LYS A 150 -6.46 2.00 -20.54
N LEU A 151 -5.22 1.80 -20.10
CA LEU A 151 -4.88 0.71 -19.18
C LEU A 151 -5.59 0.87 -17.83
N VAL A 152 -5.70 2.09 -17.31
CA VAL A 152 -6.43 2.38 -16.07
C VAL A 152 -7.93 2.18 -16.27
N GLU A 153 -8.51 2.64 -17.39
CA GLU A 153 -9.92 2.42 -17.73
C GLU A 153 -10.25 0.92 -17.81
N ASP A 154 -9.40 0.14 -18.50
CA ASP A 154 -9.59 -1.30 -18.66
C ASP A 154 -9.40 -2.06 -17.33
N SER A 155 -8.50 -1.58 -16.46
CA SER A 155 -8.14 -2.26 -15.20
C SER A 155 -9.00 -1.85 -14.01
N CYS A 156 -9.56 -0.64 -13.99
CA CYS A 156 -10.26 -0.06 -12.83
C CYS A 156 -11.67 0.43 -13.23
N PRO A 157 -12.64 -0.46 -13.50
CA PRO A 157 -13.94 -0.10 -14.05
C PRO A 157 -14.81 0.72 -13.07
N ASN A 158 -14.53 0.63 -11.78
CA ASN A 158 -15.27 1.33 -10.72
C ASN A 158 -14.53 2.59 -10.23
N LEU A 159 -13.57 3.11 -11.01
CA LEU A 159 -12.77 4.25 -10.62
C LEU A 159 -13.61 5.53 -10.57
N ILE A 160 -13.64 6.18 -9.41
CA ILE A 160 -14.33 7.44 -9.14
C ILE A 160 -13.34 8.60 -9.20
N GLN A 161 -12.12 8.38 -8.73
CA GLN A 161 -11.10 9.42 -8.62
C GLN A 161 -9.75 8.92 -9.13
N LEU A 162 -9.19 9.66 -10.09
CA LEU A 162 -7.85 9.45 -10.62
C LEU A 162 -6.99 10.70 -10.36
N SER A 163 -5.84 10.52 -9.72
CA SER A 163 -4.82 11.55 -9.55
C SER A 163 -3.51 11.09 -10.18
N LEU A 164 -3.00 11.87 -11.13
CA LEU A 164 -1.72 11.62 -11.80
C LEU A 164 -0.85 12.86 -11.64
N SER A 165 0.34 12.72 -11.05
CA SER A 165 1.25 13.86 -10.87
C SER A 165 2.72 13.48 -10.99
N ARG A 166 3.52 14.40 -11.54
CA ARG A 166 4.98 14.25 -11.72
C ARG A 166 5.36 12.89 -12.35
N LEU A 167 4.66 12.53 -13.41
CA LEU A 167 5.01 11.36 -14.22
C LEU A 167 6.20 11.73 -15.10
N GLU A 168 7.31 11.01 -14.95
CA GLU A 168 8.54 11.29 -15.69
C GLU A 168 8.77 10.25 -16.78
N TYR A 169 9.18 10.73 -17.96
CA TYR A 169 9.72 9.89 -19.00
C TYR A 169 11.22 9.77 -18.79
N PRO A 170 11.82 8.58 -18.89
CA PRO A 170 13.25 8.49 -19.02
C PRO A 170 13.65 9.30 -20.26
N THR A 171 14.27 10.47 -20.05
CA THR A 171 14.77 11.37 -21.10
C THR A 171 16.04 10.83 -21.76
N TYR A 172 16.53 9.68 -21.31
CA TYR A 172 17.71 9.04 -21.86
C TYR A 172 17.34 8.11 -23.02
N SER A 173 17.67 8.60 -24.20
CA SER A 173 17.97 7.86 -25.42
C SER A 173 18.95 6.71 -25.16
N ARG A 174 18.45 5.56 -24.70
CA ARG A 174 19.00 4.22 -24.96
C ARG A 174 18.00 3.18 -24.47
N ILE A 175 17.38 2.55 -25.46
CA ILE A 175 16.38 1.49 -25.39
C ILE A 175 14.95 2.03 -25.17
N PRO A 176 14.18 2.25 -26.24
CA PRO A 176 12.74 2.20 -26.12
C PRO A 176 12.41 0.75 -25.80
N ILE A 177 12.25 0.40 -24.52
CA ILE A 177 11.36 -0.72 -24.22
C ILE A 177 9.97 -0.14 -24.42
N ALA A 178 9.59 -0.06 -25.70
CA ALA A 178 8.21 -0.05 -26.05
C ALA A 178 7.58 -1.19 -25.25
N PHE A 179 6.50 -0.88 -24.53
CA PHE A 179 5.59 -1.85 -23.92
C PHE A 179 5.06 -2.92 -24.91
N LEU A 180 5.51 -2.91 -26.17
CA LEU A 180 5.14 -3.76 -27.29
C LEU A 180 5.79 -5.15 -27.32
N GLU A 181 6.71 -5.51 -26.42
CA GLU A 181 7.34 -6.84 -26.46
C GLU A 181 7.30 -7.66 -25.16
N LEU A 182 6.64 -7.19 -24.10
CA LEU A 182 6.37 -8.04 -22.94
C LEU A 182 5.15 -8.96 -23.14
N GLU A 183 4.26 -8.67 -24.10
CA GLU A 183 3.20 -9.60 -24.54
C GLU A 183 3.76 -10.83 -25.29
N LYS A 184 5.04 -10.85 -25.66
CA LYS A 184 5.67 -11.97 -26.38
C LYS A 184 6.58 -12.84 -25.51
N LEU A 185 6.69 -12.55 -24.21
CA LEU A 185 7.54 -13.30 -23.28
C LEU A 185 6.75 -14.18 -22.29
N TYR A 186 5.44 -14.35 -22.51
CA TYR A 186 4.60 -15.35 -21.86
C TYR A 186 3.72 -16.07 -22.89
#